data_AF-A0A7Z9G6H3-F1
#
_entry.id   AF-A0A7Z9G6H3-F1
#
_cell.length_a   1.000
_cell.length_b   1.000
_cell.length_c   1.000
_cell.angle_alpha   90.00
_cell.angle_beta   90.00
_cell.angle_gamma   90.00
#
_symmetry.space_group_name_H-M   'P 1'
#
loop_
_entity.id
_entity.type
_entity.pdbx_description
1 polymer ?
#
loop_
_entity_poly.entity_id
_entity_poly.type
_entity_poly.pdbx_seq_one_letter_code
_entity_poly.pdbx_strand_id
1 'polypeptide(L)'
;MAISRIDGNQENLTHGRLTTTPTRIDPSTVSYDGILHALDPFCRLPNTKRPGRAFLQTAVTILILVSLVFFSALAHAYLWRRLVSETVLSSAWHKALSTLLLVGAIVLPGTLILGRFVQRAKVSPAAMPAYVWLGIVVYLLICLGAIDLVKWTARKIKTGSVKTPIANPERRVFLSRIAAGASVVGALGTVGYGVHSALGDVTTPRIDVALPRLPRALDGFRIVQLSDMHIGAVLGRPFIDYVVETANAQKPDIVVITGDLVDAPVDLIGPDVAALQGLKSRYGTYFVTGNHEYYANAANWTAFIQKLGIEVLLNRSLSVGDNEASFDLAGIPDNRGGWFNHSHTPDLPRATAGRDPDRELVVLAHRPSAIDWSAEAIAGLQLSGHTHGGQFFPIHLASRLAEPYVSGLHRHNENTQIYVSCGTGFWGPPMRVMAPAEVTTIVLRSV
;
A
#
# COMPACT_ATOMS: atom_id res chain seq x y z
N MET A 1 34.70 8.63 80.24
CA MET A 1 33.48 9.36 79.82
C MET A 1 32.91 8.56 78.65
N ALA A 2 31.81 7.80 78.72
CA ALA A 2 30.58 7.94 79.53
C ALA A 2 29.85 9.26 79.24
N ILE A 3 28.54 9.34 78.97
CA ILE A 3 27.34 8.50 79.26
C ILE A 3 26.45 8.44 77.97
N SER A 4 25.53 7.52 77.63
CA SER A 4 24.69 6.51 78.35
C SER A 4 24.44 5.19 77.56
N ARG A 5 23.50 4.36 78.04
CA ARG A 5 22.55 3.50 77.28
C ARG A 5 21.10 3.83 77.73
N ILE A 6 20.09 3.40 76.97
CA ILE A 6 18.74 2.90 77.34
C ILE A 6 18.01 2.70 75.98
N ASP A 7 17.74 1.49 75.48
CA ASP A 7 16.82 0.42 75.92
C ASP A 7 15.33 0.72 75.62
N GLY A 8 14.65 -0.14 74.85
CA GLY A 8 13.26 0.09 74.39
C GLY A 8 12.68 -0.94 73.39
N ASN A 9 12.34 -2.14 73.88
CA ASN A 9 11.45 -3.20 73.34
C ASN A 9 11.21 -3.43 71.82
N GLN A 10 11.57 -4.66 71.40
CA GLN A 10 10.73 -5.74 70.85
C GLN A 10 9.42 -5.50 70.05
N GLU A 11 9.20 -6.45 69.12
CA GLU A 11 7.94 -6.88 68.49
C GLU A 11 7.26 -5.89 67.50
N ASN A 12 6.77 -6.30 66.31
CA ASN A 12 6.35 -7.65 65.89
C ASN A 12 6.59 -7.93 64.39
N LEU A 13 6.54 -9.20 63.98
CA LEU A 13 6.57 -9.64 62.58
C LEU A 13 5.16 -9.63 61.96
N THR A 14 4.94 -8.94 60.83
CA THR A 14 4.04 -9.44 59.75
C THR A 14 4.10 -8.62 58.46
N HIS A 15 3.97 -9.33 57.33
CA HIS A 15 3.57 -8.88 55.98
C HIS A 15 3.95 -7.46 55.51
N GLY A 16 5.08 -7.37 54.78
CA GLY A 16 5.32 -6.24 53.89
C GLY A 16 4.27 -6.17 52.77
N ARG A 17 3.48 -5.09 52.73
CA ARG A 17 2.61 -4.77 51.60
C ARG A 17 3.46 -4.35 50.40
N LEU A 18 3.35 -5.05 49.28
CA LEU A 18 3.79 -4.55 47.99
C LEU A 18 2.87 -3.39 47.55
N THR A 19 3.32 -2.16 47.75
CA THR A 19 2.66 -0.97 47.21
C THR A 19 2.94 -0.85 45.72
N THR A 20 2.17 -1.58 44.90
CA THR A 20 2.19 -1.44 43.45
C THR A 20 1.52 -0.12 43.04
N THR A 21 2.29 0.96 43.00
CA THR A 21 1.87 2.20 42.34
C THR A 21 1.57 1.88 40.87
N PRO A 22 0.38 2.21 40.32
CA PRO A 22 0.09 1.94 38.93
C PRO A 22 0.89 2.88 38.04
N THR A 23 2.00 2.39 37.47
CA THR A 23 2.81 3.14 36.51
C THR A 23 1.93 3.53 35.32
N ARG A 24 1.73 4.83 35.13
CA ARG A 24 0.93 5.37 34.02
C ARG A 24 1.65 5.07 32.71
N ILE A 25 1.17 4.07 31.96
CA ILE A 25 1.75 3.70 30.67
C ILE A 25 1.57 4.88 29.71
N ASP A 26 2.70 5.33 29.14
CA ASP A 26 2.73 6.39 28.14
C ASP A 26 2.36 5.82 26.76
N PRO A 27 1.24 6.25 26.13
CA PRO A 27 0.81 5.74 24.83
C PRO A 27 1.82 5.98 23.70
N SER A 28 2.72 6.96 23.83
CA SER A 28 3.70 7.32 22.79
C SER A 28 4.79 6.26 22.56
N THR A 29 4.91 5.27 23.44
CA THR A 29 6.01 4.28 23.42
C THR A 29 5.70 2.98 22.68
N VAL A 30 4.45 2.78 22.22
CA VAL A 30 4.07 1.60 21.42
C VAL A 30 4.15 1.94 19.93
N SER A 31 5.36 1.90 19.37
CA SER A 31 5.57 1.93 17.91
C SER A 31 4.90 0.72 17.25
N TYR A 32 4.03 0.98 16.27
CA TYR A 32 3.34 -0.05 15.48
C TYR A 32 4.24 -0.65 14.37
N ASP A 33 5.42 -0.06 14.12
CA ASP A 33 6.35 -0.43 13.04
C ASP A 33 6.79 -1.90 13.11
N GLY A 34 6.92 -2.45 14.31
CA GLY A 34 7.41 -3.81 14.56
C GLY A 34 6.58 -4.92 13.91
N ILE A 35 5.30 -4.68 13.59
CA ILE A 35 4.44 -5.65 12.90
C ILE A 35 4.44 -5.42 11.38
N LEU A 36 4.49 -4.16 10.92
CA LEU A 36 4.60 -3.84 9.49
C LEU A 36 5.94 -4.27 8.88
N HIS A 37 7.01 -4.32 9.70
CA HIS A 37 8.31 -4.87 9.33
C HIS A 37 8.28 -6.34 8.83
N ALA A 38 7.23 -7.11 9.11
CA ALA A 38 7.11 -8.50 8.71
C ALA A 38 6.61 -8.71 7.26
N LEU A 39 6.09 -7.66 6.59
CA LEU A 39 5.39 -7.79 5.30
C LEU A 39 6.10 -7.15 4.10
N ASP A 40 7.01 -6.18 4.32
CA ASP A 40 7.55 -5.34 3.25
C ASP A 40 9.11 -5.28 3.26
N PRO A 41 9.79 -6.19 2.53
CA PRO A 41 11.23 -6.44 2.72
C PRO A 41 12.14 -6.00 1.55
N PHE A 42 11.73 -5.05 0.71
CA PHE A 42 12.37 -4.76 -0.60
C PHE A 42 13.69 -3.95 -0.54
N CYS A 43 14.46 -4.05 0.55
CA CYS A 43 15.70 -3.28 0.76
C CYS A 43 16.89 -3.71 -0.12
N ARG A 44 16.95 -3.26 -1.38
CA ARG A 44 18.23 -3.06 -2.08
C ARG A 44 18.84 -1.72 -1.70
N LEU A 45 19.52 -1.67 -0.55
CA LEU A 45 20.28 -0.49 -0.15
C LEU A 45 21.42 -0.18 -1.16
N PRO A 46 21.77 1.10 -1.37
CA PRO A 46 22.85 1.48 -2.27
C PRO A 46 24.22 0.92 -1.87
N ASN A 47 25.07 0.71 -2.88
CA ASN A 47 26.42 0.16 -2.74
C ASN A 47 27.28 0.98 -1.75
N THR A 48 27.63 0.39 -0.60
CA THR A 48 28.49 1.03 0.41
C THR A 48 29.63 0.11 0.83
N LYS A 49 30.82 0.71 1.03
CA LYS A 49 32.12 0.05 1.26
C LYS A 49 32.27 -0.57 2.68
N ARG A 50 31.27 -1.32 3.17
CA ARG A 50 31.29 -2.02 4.47
C ARG A 50 30.77 -3.46 4.31
N PRO A 51 31.63 -4.49 4.41
CA PRO A 51 31.28 -5.86 4.00
C PRO A 51 30.07 -6.47 4.73
N GLY A 52 29.89 -6.15 6.02
CA GLY A 52 28.75 -6.66 6.81
C GLY A 52 27.36 -6.21 6.30
N ARG A 53 27.25 -5.06 5.62
CA ARG A 53 25.95 -4.60 5.09
C ARG A 53 25.52 -5.38 3.86
N ALA A 54 26.45 -5.68 2.94
CA ALA A 54 26.18 -6.51 1.76
C ALA A 54 25.78 -7.94 2.14
N PHE A 55 26.41 -8.50 3.19
CA PHE A 55 26.02 -9.79 3.75
C PHE A 55 24.59 -9.77 4.30
N LEU A 56 24.25 -8.79 5.15
CA LEU A 56 22.90 -8.67 5.72
C LEU A 56 21.82 -8.48 4.63
N GLN A 57 22.08 -7.63 3.64
CA GLN A 57 21.20 -7.40 2.48
C GLN A 57 20.98 -8.69 1.67
N THR A 58 22.02 -9.52 1.51
CA THR A 58 21.94 -10.82 0.82
C THR A 58 21.14 -11.83 1.65
N ALA A 59 21.38 -11.90 2.97
CA ALA A 59 20.65 -12.79 3.88
C ALA A 59 19.16 -12.44 3.96
N VAL A 60 18.83 -11.15 4.07
CA VAL A 60 17.44 -10.65 3.98
C VAL A 60 16.83 -11.01 2.62
N THR A 61 17.54 -10.77 1.51
CA THR A 61 17.06 -11.16 0.17
C THR A 61 16.72 -12.65 0.09
N ILE A 62 17.60 -13.53 0.57
CA ILE A 62 17.36 -14.98 0.60
C ILE A 62 16.15 -15.33 1.47
N LEU A 63 16.01 -14.73 2.66
CA LEU A 63 14.89 -14.97 3.57
C LEU A 63 13.53 -14.65 2.91
N ILE A 64 13.45 -13.59 2.10
CA ILE A 64 12.23 -13.23 1.33
C ILE A 64 11.89 -14.34 0.33
N LEU A 65 12.88 -14.77 -0.46
CA LEU A 65 12.69 -15.75 -1.53
C LEU A 65 12.24 -17.10 -0.95
N VAL A 66 12.86 -17.52 0.15
CA VAL A 66 12.47 -18.71 0.93
C VAL A 66 11.06 -18.56 1.50
N SER A 67 10.73 -17.40 2.10
CA SER A 67 9.41 -17.15 2.69
C SER A 67 8.31 -17.16 1.63
N LEU A 68 8.54 -16.56 0.46
CA LEU A 68 7.60 -16.54 -0.66
C LEU A 68 7.30 -17.95 -1.18
N VAL A 69 8.32 -18.80 -1.32
CA VAL A 69 8.16 -20.21 -1.70
C VAL A 69 7.43 -20.99 -0.59
N PHE A 70 7.79 -20.79 0.68
CA PHE A 70 7.16 -21.44 1.82
C PHE A 70 5.67 -21.11 1.96
N PHE A 71 5.30 -19.82 1.92
CA PHE A 71 3.90 -19.39 2.00
C PHE A 71 3.10 -19.78 0.75
N SER A 72 3.72 -19.78 -0.44
CA SER A 72 3.10 -20.37 -1.65
C SER A 72 2.78 -21.85 -1.43
N ALA A 73 3.74 -22.65 -0.97
CA ALA A 73 3.54 -24.07 -0.72
C ALA A 73 2.47 -24.34 0.36
N LEU A 74 2.47 -23.58 1.45
CA LEU A 74 1.48 -23.68 2.53
C LEU A 74 0.07 -23.33 2.04
N ALA A 75 -0.09 -22.26 1.27
CA ALA A 75 -1.35 -21.87 0.64
C ALA A 75 -1.88 -22.97 -0.29
N HIS A 76 -1.05 -23.47 -1.21
CA HIS A 76 -1.45 -24.51 -2.16
C HIS A 76 -1.73 -25.85 -1.48
N ALA A 77 -1.03 -26.20 -0.39
CA ALA A 77 -1.33 -27.37 0.42
C ALA A 77 -2.69 -27.25 1.15
N TYR A 78 -3.01 -26.07 1.69
CA TYR A 78 -4.34 -25.80 2.24
C TYR A 78 -5.43 -25.93 1.16
N LEU A 79 -5.22 -25.30 0.00
CA LEU A 79 -6.17 -25.39 -1.13
C LEU A 79 -6.34 -26.83 -1.62
N TRP A 80 -5.26 -27.61 -1.72
CA TRP A 80 -5.31 -29.03 -2.12
C TRP A 80 -6.14 -29.86 -1.15
N ARG A 81 -5.92 -29.71 0.17
CA ARG A 81 -6.73 -30.37 1.20
C ARG A 81 -8.22 -30.06 1.00
N ARG A 82 -8.56 -28.79 0.73
CA ARG A 82 -9.94 -28.29 0.68
C ARG A 82 -10.68 -28.60 -0.61
N LEU A 83 -10.00 -28.50 -1.75
CA LEU A 83 -10.60 -28.62 -3.08
C LEU A 83 -10.49 -30.04 -3.65
N VAL A 84 -9.49 -30.83 -3.23
CA VAL A 84 -9.15 -32.14 -3.83
C VAL A 84 -9.29 -33.31 -2.85
N SER A 85 -8.81 -33.15 -1.61
CA SER A 85 -8.82 -34.23 -0.62
C SER A 85 -10.17 -34.35 0.11
N GLU A 86 -10.69 -33.26 0.69
CA GLU A 86 -11.96 -33.24 1.44
C GLU A 86 -13.22 -33.44 0.56
N THR A 87 -13.08 -33.34 -0.76
CA THR A 87 -14.15 -33.42 -1.78
C THR A 87 -14.32 -34.79 -2.42
N VAL A 88 -13.34 -35.70 -2.27
CA VAL A 88 -13.35 -37.08 -2.80
C VAL A 88 -13.77 -37.11 -4.28
N LEU A 89 -12.95 -36.49 -5.13
CA LEU A 89 -13.19 -36.40 -6.58
C LEU A 89 -12.85 -37.72 -7.30
N SER A 90 -13.33 -37.88 -8.54
CA SER A 90 -12.88 -38.96 -9.42
C SER A 90 -11.38 -38.86 -9.70
N SER A 91 -10.72 -39.98 -10.01
CA SER A 91 -9.26 -40.02 -10.17
C SER A 91 -8.72 -39.07 -11.24
N ALA A 92 -9.49 -38.80 -12.30
CA ALA A 92 -9.15 -37.81 -13.32
C ALA A 92 -9.12 -36.38 -12.75
N TRP A 93 -10.21 -35.93 -12.12
CA TRP A 93 -10.29 -34.61 -11.50
C TRP A 93 -9.33 -34.44 -10.31
N HIS A 94 -9.10 -35.51 -9.54
CA HIS A 94 -8.11 -35.52 -8.46
C HIS A 94 -6.70 -35.28 -9.00
N LYS A 95 -6.29 -35.99 -10.07
CA LYS A 95 -5.00 -35.76 -10.74
C LYS A 95 -4.91 -34.35 -11.30
N ALA A 96 -5.90 -33.92 -12.10
CA ALA A 96 -5.90 -32.61 -12.76
C ALA A 96 -5.75 -31.44 -11.77
N LEU A 97 -6.56 -31.39 -10.70
CA LEU A 97 -6.46 -30.32 -9.71
C LEU A 97 -5.20 -30.42 -8.84
N SER A 98 -4.69 -31.63 -8.57
CA SER A 98 -3.39 -31.79 -7.89
C SER A 98 -2.24 -31.24 -8.72
N THR A 99 -2.21 -31.54 -10.03
CA THR A 99 -1.22 -31.00 -10.96
C THR A 99 -1.34 -29.49 -11.11
N LEU A 100 -2.57 -28.94 -11.24
CA LEU A 100 -2.78 -27.50 -11.32
C LEU A 100 -2.27 -26.76 -10.07
N LEU A 101 -2.59 -27.26 -8.87
CA LEU A 101 -2.14 -26.65 -7.62
C LEU A 101 -0.62 -26.79 -7.41
N LEU A 102 -0.02 -27.91 -7.81
CA LEU A 102 1.44 -28.11 -7.76
C LEU A 102 2.19 -27.18 -8.72
N VAL A 103 1.71 -27.06 -9.97
CA VAL A 103 2.26 -26.13 -10.97
C VAL A 103 2.09 -24.69 -10.48
N GLY A 104 0.92 -24.32 -9.97
CA GLY A 104 0.65 -23.01 -9.37
C GLY A 104 1.61 -22.68 -8.21
N ALA A 105 1.89 -23.64 -7.32
CA ALA A 105 2.77 -23.44 -6.18
C ALA A 105 4.22 -23.12 -6.56
N ILE A 106 4.67 -23.60 -7.73
CA ILE A 106 6.03 -23.43 -8.27
C ILE A 106 6.11 -22.20 -9.19
N VAL A 107 5.17 -22.08 -10.14
CA VAL A 107 5.17 -21.01 -11.16
C VAL A 107 4.94 -19.65 -10.52
N LEU A 108 4.02 -19.53 -9.55
CA LEU A 108 3.75 -18.25 -8.86
C LEU A 108 5.01 -17.62 -8.25
N PRO A 109 5.72 -18.25 -7.29
CA PRO A 109 6.96 -17.68 -6.76
C PRO A 109 8.04 -17.61 -7.84
N GLY A 110 8.13 -18.58 -8.76
CA GLY A 110 9.09 -18.55 -9.86
C GLY A 110 9.01 -17.27 -10.70
N THR A 111 7.80 -16.88 -11.12
CA THR A 111 7.57 -15.67 -11.91
C THR A 111 7.78 -14.39 -11.09
N LEU A 112 7.31 -14.34 -9.85
CA LEU A 112 7.53 -13.20 -8.94
C LEU A 112 9.01 -12.98 -8.60
N ILE A 113 9.82 -14.03 -8.62
CA ILE A 113 11.27 -13.97 -8.43
C ILE A 113 11.94 -13.56 -9.74
N LEU A 114 11.62 -14.20 -10.86
CA LEU A 114 12.23 -13.92 -12.18
C LEU A 114 12.01 -12.47 -12.63
N GLY A 115 10.83 -11.90 -12.34
CA GLY A 115 10.51 -10.49 -12.62
C GLY A 115 11.43 -9.47 -11.93
N ARG A 116 12.16 -9.86 -10.87
CA ARG A 116 13.15 -8.99 -10.20
C ARG A 116 14.52 -8.95 -10.88
N PHE A 117 14.76 -9.79 -11.89
CA PHE A 117 16.08 -9.98 -12.51
C PHE A 117 16.07 -9.95 -14.04
N VAL A 118 14.89 -9.96 -14.69
CA VAL A 118 14.75 -10.12 -16.15
C VAL A 118 13.90 -9.01 -16.76
N GLN A 119 14.32 -8.52 -17.93
CA GLN A 119 13.71 -7.40 -18.65
C GLN A 119 12.22 -7.65 -18.97
N ARG A 120 11.38 -6.62 -18.82
CA ARG A 120 9.90 -6.62 -19.00
C ARG A 120 9.40 -7.53 -20.13
N ALA A 121 9.90 -7.33 -21.34
CA ALA A 121 9.46 -8.04 -22.56
C ALA A 121 9.68 -9.57 -22.54
N LYS A 122 10.55 -10.09 -21.65
CA LYS A 122 10.83 -11.54 -21.52
C LYS A 122 10.00 -12.20 -20.41
N VAL A 123 9.30 -11.42 -19.57
CA VAL A 123 8.52 -11.92 -18.43
C VAL A 123 7.02 -11.64 -18.59
N SER A 124 6.62 -10.55 -19.26
CA SER A 124 5.22 -10.12 -19.33
C SER A 124 4.20 -11.17 -19.79
N PRO A 125 4.47 -12.10 -20.74
CA PRO A 125 3.50 -13.13 -21.13
C PRO A 125 3.21 -14.15 -20.03
N ALA A 126 4.18 -14.40 -19.13
CA ALA A 126 4.04 -15.30 -17.99
C ALA A 126 3.64 -14.57 -16.70
N ALA A 127 3.92 -13.26 -16.60
CA ALA A 127 3.52 -12.42 -15.48
C ALA A 127 2.00 -12.37 -15.33
N MET A 128 1.28 -12.05 -16.42
CA MET A 128 -0.18 -11.86 -16.35
C MET A 128 -0.93 -13.11 -15.83
N PRO A 129 -0.69 -14.35 -16.32
CA PRO A 129 -1.29 -15.55 -15.75
C PRO A 129 -0.89 -15.83 -14.29
N ALA A 130 0.39 -15.62 -13.93
CA ALA A 130 0.86 -15.86 -12.56
C ALA A 130 0.25 -14.88 -11.54
N TYR A 131 0.11 -13.61 -11.92
CA TYR A 131 -0.52 -12.58 -11.09
C TYR A 131 -2.05 -12.75 -10.99
N VAL A 132 -2.73 -13.17 -12.05
CA VAL A 132 -4.15 -13.57 -11.98
C VAL A 132 -4.33 -14.81 -11.09
N TRP A 133 -3.42 -15.79 -11.19
CA TRP A 133 -3.41 -16.96 -10.30
C TRP A 133 -3.19 -16.59 -8.82
N LEU A 134 -2.33 -15.61 -8.52
CA LEU A 134 -2.21 -15.05 -7.16
C LEU A 134 -3.55 -14.52 -6.64
N GLY A 135 -4.29 -13.77 -7.47
CA GLY A 135 -5.65 -13.33 -7.15
C GLY A 135 -6.60 -14.49 -6.85
N ILE A 136 -6.60 -15.54 -7.69
CA ILE A 136 -7.41 -16.75 -7.49
C ILE A 136 -7.05 -17.44 -6.17
N VAL A 137 -5.77 -17.61 -5.86
CA VAL A 137 -5.30 -18.19 -4.59
C VAL A 137 -5.76 -17.36 -3.40
N VAL A 138 -5.61 -16.03 -3.44
CA VAL A 138 -6.05 -15.12 -2.36
C VAL A 138 -7.55 -15.23 -2.12
N TYR A 139 -8.40 -15.16 -3.16
CA TYR A 139 -9.85 -15.25 -2.98
C TYR A 139 -10.32 -16.65 -2.57
N LEU A 140 -9.69 -17.72 -3.05
CA LEU A 140 -9.96 -19.07 -2.56
C LEU A 140 -9.63 -19.22 -1.06
N LEU A 141 -8.50 -18.66 -0.60
CA LEU A 141 -8.13 -18.65 0.82
C LEU A 141 -9.16 -17.87 1.66
N ILE A 142 -9.61 -16.71 1.19
CA ILE A 142 -10.63 -15.89 1.86
C ILE A 142 -11.95 -16.65 1.97
N CYS A 143 -12.48 -17.20 0.87
CA CYS A 143 -13.75 -17.94 0.88
C CYS A 143 -13.69 -19.22 1.74
N LEU A 144 -12.66 -20.05 1.55
CA LEU A 144 -12.51 -21.31 2.30
C LEU A 144 -12.17 -21.09 3.78
N GLY A 145 -11.42 -20.02 4.08
CA GLY A 145 -11.06 -19.58 5.42
C GLY A 145 -12.25 -19.03 6.20
N ALA A 146 -13.09 -18.18 5.58
CA ALA A 146 -14.36 -17.74 6.16
C ALA A 146 -15.28 -18.93 6.47
N ILE A 147 -15.37 -19.91 5.57
CA ILE A 147 -16.12 -21.15 5.80
C ILE A 147 -15.54 -21.97 6.97
N ASP A 148 -14.21 -22.06 7.12
CA ASP A 148 -13.58 -22.73 8.27
C ASP A 148 -13.76 -21.95 9.58
N LEU A 149 -13.74 -20.62 9.56
CA LEU A 149 -14.04 -19.76 10.71
C LEU A 149 -15.47 -19.98 11.20
N VAL A 150 -16.47 -19.99 10.29
CA VAL A 150 -17.87 -20.29 10.61
C VAL A 150 -18.03 -21.73 11.14
N LYS A 151 -17.33 -22.71 10.56
CA LYS A 151 -17.30 -24.09 11.08
C LYS A 151 -16.68 -24.17 12.48
N TRP A 152 -15.72 -23.31 12.81
CA TRP A 152 -15.05 -23.27 14.11
C TRP A 152 -15.88 -22.56 15.18
N THR A 153 -16.44 -21.37 14.89
CA THR A 153 -17.32 -20.66 15.83
C THR A 153 -18.58 -21.48 16.14
N ALA A 154 -19.21 -22.10 15.13
CA ALA A 154 -20.37 -22.96 15.34
C ALA A 154 -20.07 -24.20 16.21
N ARG A 155 -18.83 -24.70 16.25
CA ARG A 155 -18.40 -25.75 17.18
C ARG A 155 -18.17 -25.21 18.59
N LYS A 156 -17.58 -24.01 18.73
CA LYS A 156 -17.35 -23.35 20.01
C LYS A 156 -18.64 -22.94 20.73
N ILE A 157 -19.68 -22.56 19.97
CA ILE A 157 -21.01 -22.23 20.50
C ILE A 157 -21.79 -23.51 20.90
N LYS A 158 -21.60 -24.62 20.19
CA LYS A 158 -22.29 -25.90 20.44
C LYS A 158 -21.65 -26.77 21.53
N THR A 159 -20.91 -26.16 22.46
CA THR A 159 -20.39 -26.83 23.67
C THR A 159 -21.51 -27.14 24.69
N GLY A 160 -22.68 -26.52 24.54
CA GLY A 160 -23.88 -26.86 25.31
C GLY A 160 -24.69 -28.04 24.73
N SER A 161 -24.58 -29.21 25.36
CA SER A 161 -25.59 -30.27 25.41
C SER A 161 -26.21 -30.80 24.09
N VAL A 162 -25.40 -31.04 23.05
CA VAL A 162 -25.83 -31.89 21.91
C VAL A 162 -24.78 -32.96 21.64
N LYS A 163 -25.11 -34.24 21.93
CA LYS A 163 -24.39 -35.39 21.37
C LYS A 163 -24.55 -35.33 19.85
N THR A 164 -23.51 -34.91 19.12
CA THR A 164 -23.55 -34.89 17.66
C THR A 164 -23.77 -36.30 17.13
N PRO A 165 -24.77 -36.53 16.26
CA PRO A 165 -24.97 -37.83 15.61
C PRO A 165 -23.69 -38.29 14.89
N ILE A 166 -23.52 -39.61 14.78
CA ILE A 166 -22.38 -40.23 14.08
C ILE A 166 -22.17 -39.54 12.73
N ALA A 167 -20.94 -39.07 12.50
CA ALA A 167 -20.63 -38.15 11.41
C ALA A 167 -20.74 -38.85 10.04
N ASN A 168 -21.96 -38.88 9.48
CA ASN A 168 -22.26 -39.46 8.17
C ASN A 168 -21.20 -38.98 7.13
N PRO A 169 -20.37 -39.90 6.57
CA PRO A 169 -19.28 -39.54 5.66
C PRO A 169 -19.78 -38.90 4.37
N GLU A 170 -20.90 -39.36 3.82
CA GLU A 170 -21.50 -38.87 2.59
C GLU A 170 -21.95 -37.41 2.76
N ARG A 171 -22.63 -37.10 3.87
CA ARG A 171 -23.01 -35.73 4.25
C ARG A 171 -21.79 -34.84 4.42
N ARG A 172 -20.69 -35.35 4.98
CA ARG A 172 -19.43 -34.60 5.08
C ARG A 172 -18.88 -34.29 3.68
N VAL A 173 -18.77 -35.29 2.80
CA VAL A 173 -18.28 -35.10 1.42
C VAL A 173 -19.17 -34.16 0.61
N PHE A 174 -20.49 -34.29 0.72
CA PHE A 174 -21.47 -33.41 0.08
C PHE A 174 -21.29 -31.94 0.51
N LEU A 175 -21.20 -31.68 1.82
CA LEU A 175 -20.96 -30.32 2.34
C LEU A 175 -19.57 -29.79 1.98
N SER A 176 -18.54 -30.64 1.88
CA SER A 176 -17.23 -30.25 1.36
C SER A 176 -17.28 -29.87 -0.12
N ARG A 177 -17.97 -30.66 -0.96
CA ARG A 177 -18.16 -30.37 -2.40
C ARG A 177 -18.91 -29.06 -2.63
N ILE A 178 -19.98 -28.79 -1.88
CA ILE A 178 -20.70 -27.50 -1.93
C ILE A 178 -19.77 -26.36 -1.50
N ALA A 179 -19.06 -26.49 -0.38
CA ALA A 179 -18.15 -25.44 0.10
C ALA A 179 -17.01 -25.14 -0.88
N ALA A 180 -16.42 -26.19 -1.49
CA ALA A 180 -15.39 -26.06 -2.51
C ALA A 180 -15.93 -25.41 -3.79
N GLY A 181 -17.06 -25.91 -4.32
CA GLY A 181 -17.69 -25.36 -5.53
C GLY A 181 -18.11 -23.90 -5.38
N ALA A 182 -18.77 -23.55 -4.28
CA ALA A 182 -19.15 -22.17 -3.97
C ALA A 182 -17.93 -21.25 -3.81
N SER A 183 -16.84 -21.74 -3.21
CA SER A 183 -15.60 -20.95 -3.08
C SER A 183 -14.89 -20.76 -4.42
N VAL A 184 -14.91 -21.76 -5.31
CA VAL A 184 -14.35 -21.65 -6.67
C VAL A 184 -15.16 -20.68 -7.51
N VAL A 185 -16.49 -20.79 -7.52
CA VAL A 185 -17.38 -19.86 -8.25
C VAL A 185 -17.24 -18.43 -7.71
N GLY A 186 -17.24 -18.26 -6.39
CA GLY A 186 -17.03 -16.96 -5.74
C GLY A 186 -15.69 -16.35 -6.09
N ALA A 187 -14.59 -17.10 -5.92
CA ALA A 187 -13.25 -16.60 -6.22
C ALA A 187 -13.05 -16.26 -7.71
N LEU A 188 -13.50 -17.11 -8.63
CA LEU A 188 -13.40 -16.84 -10.06
C LEU A 188 -14.29 -15.66 -10.49
N GLY A 189 -15.49 -15.52 -9.90
CA GLY A 189 -16.37 -14.36 -10.15
C GLY A 189 -15.76 -13.05 -9.65
N THR A 190 -15.22 -13.03 -8.43
CA THR A 190 -14.58 -11.84 -7.85
C THR A 190 -13.26 -11.49 -8.56
N VAL A 191 -12.47 -12.49 -8.98
CA VAL A 191 -11.28 -12.25 -9.81
C VAL A 191 -11.67 -11.75 -11.20
N GLY A 192 -12.67 -12.33 -11.85
CA GLY A 192 -13.14 -11.87 -13.17
C GLY A 192 -13.63 -10.41 -13.14
N TYR A 193 -14.47 -10.06 -12.16
CA TYR A 193 -14.89 -8.67 -11.90
C TYR A 193 -13.68 -7.77 -11.62
N GLY A 194 -12.76 -8.20 -10.75
CA GLY A 194 -11.60 -7.41 -10.38
C GLY A 194 -10.65 -7.13 -11.55
N VAL A 195 -10.38 -8.14 -12.39
CA VAL A 195 -9.55 -7.99 -13.59
C VAL A 195 -10.23 -7.07 -14.60
N HIS A 196 -11.55 -7.20 -14.81
CA HIS A 196 -12.30 -6.28 -15.66
C HIS A 196 -12.23 -4.83 -15.14
N SER A 197 -12.35 -4.61 -13.83
CA SER A 197 -12.23 -3.29 -13.19
C SER A 197 -10.80 -2.73 -13.15
N ALA A 198 -9.77 -3.54 -13.41
CA ALA A 198 -8.36 -3.12 -13.42
C ALA A 198 -7.80 -2.87 -14.83
N LEU A 199 -8.44 -3.46 -15.85
CA LEU A 199 -8.08 -3.32 -17.27
C LEU A 199 -9.11 -2.49 -18.06
N GLY A 200 -10.21 -2.09 -17.43
CA GLY A 200 -11.18 -1.13 -17.95
C GLY A 200 -10.75 0.32 -17.74
N ASP A 201 -11.66 1.24 -18.00
CA ASP A 201 -11.38 2.68 -17.91
C ASP A 201 -11.05 3.15 -16.48
N VAL A 202 -10.10 4.10 -16.39
CA VAL A 202 -9.86 4.83 -15.14
C VAL A 202 -10.97 5.88 -14.96
N THR A 203 -11.50 5.96 -13.75
CA THR A 203 -12.53 6.94 -13.42
C THR A 203 -11.93 8.35 -13.31
N THR A 204 -12.71 9.38 -13.61
CA THR A 204 -12.25 10.79 -13.50
C THR A 204 -13.06 11.54 -12.45
N PRO A 205 -12.93 11.19 -11.15
CA PRO A 205 -13.67 11.86 -10.09
C PRO A 205 -13.23 13.33 -9.98
N ARG A 206 -14.20 14.21 -9.72
CA ARG A 206 -13.96 15.64 -9.52
C ARG A 206 -14.36 16.01 -8.09
N ILE A 207 -13.44 16.62 -7.37
CA ILE A 207 -13.54 16.91 -5.94
C ILE A 207 -13.30 18.39 -5.71
N ASP A 208 -14.31 19.14 -5.32
CA ASP A 208 -14.18 20.54 -4.92
C ASP A 208 -13.71 20.62 -3.45
N VAL A 209 -12.62 21.36 -3.18
CA VAL A 209 -11.99 21.49 -1.85
C VAL A 209 -11.94 22.95 -1.43
N ALA A 210 -12.62 23.29 -0.34
CA ALA A 210 -12.62 24.62 0.25
C ALA A 210 -11.32 24.91 1.01
N LEU A 211 -10.68 26.04 0.71
CA LEU A 211 -9.37 26.45 1.23
C LEU A 211 -9.42 27.95 1.65
N PRO A 212 -9.53 28.27 2.95
CA PRO A 212 -9.77 29.64 3.42
C PRO A 212 -8.67 30.66 3.11
N ARG A 213 -7.43 30.24 2.81
CA ARG A 213 -6.34 31.17 2.42
C ARG A 213 -6.11 31.20 0.91
N LEU A 214 -6.91 30.48 0.12
CA LEU A 214 -6.76 30.47 -1.34
C LEU A 214 -7.14 31.86 -1.91
N PRO A 215 -6.24 32.53 -2.65
CA PRO A 215 -6.59 33.79 -3.31
C PRO A 215 -7.78 33.61 -4.27
N ARG A 216 -8.77 34.51 -4.22
CA ARG A 216 -10.00 34.41 -5.04
C ARG A 216 -9.76 34.31 -6.55
N ALA A 217 -8.62 34.81 -7.05
CA ALA A 217 -8.21 34.67 -8.43
C ALA A 217 -7.86 33.22 -8.85
N LEU A 218 -7.71 32.31 -7.89
CA LEU A 218 -7.47 30.88 -8.08
C LEU A 218 -8.70 30.02 -7.77
N ASP A 219 -9.90 30.59 -7.63
CA ASP A 219 -11.11 29.76 -7.50
C ASP A 219 -11.35 28.94 -8.77
N GLY A 220 -11.57 27.63 -8.60
CA GLY A 220 -11.74 26.71 -9.72
C GLY A 220 -10.43 26.19 -10.32
N PHE A 221 -9.27 26.51 -9.72
CA PHE A 221 -7.95 25.99 -10.10
C PHE A 221 -7.92 24.46 -10.03
N ARG A 222 -7.43 23.80 -11.08
CA ARG A 222 -7.46 22.34 -11.23
C ARG A 222 -6.10 21.71 -10.99
N ILE A 223 -6.01 20.92 -9.91
CA ILE A 223 -4.93 19.95 -9.71
C ILE A 223 -5.44 18.60 -10.23
N VAL A 224 -4.80 18.04 -11.26
CA VAL A 224 -5.02 16.64 -11.65
C VAL A 224 -4.00 15.78 -10.93
N GLN A 225 -4.49 14.85 -10.10
CA GLN A 225 -3.67 13.91 -9.37
C GLN A 225 -3.59 12.57 -10.12
N LEU A 226 -2.36 12.13 -10.34
CA LEU A 226 -1.98 10.77 -10.67
C LEU A 226 -1.28 10.16 -9.44
N SER A 227 -1.46 8.88 -9.19
CA SER A 227 -0.79 8.19 -8.09
C SER A 227 -0.68 6.71 -8.38
N ASP A 228 0.28 6.01 -7.77
CA ASP A 228 0.27 4.54 -7.68
C ASP A 228 0.08 3.86 -9.06
N MET A 229 0.87 4.29 -10.05
CA MET A 229 0.77 3.80 -11.44
C MET A 229 1.49 2.46 -11.65
N HIS A 230 2.48 2.12 -10.81
CA HIS A 230 3.27 0.87 -10.85
C HIS A 230 3.65 0.40 -12.27
N ILE A 231 4.23 1.31 -13.06
CA ILE A 231 4.74 0.96 -14.38
C ILE A 231 5.87 -0.06 -14.24
N GLY A 232 5.76 -1.22 -14.91
CA GLY A 232 6.58 -2.38 -14.57
C GLY A 232 6.29 -3.61 -15.42
N ALA A 233 6.19 -4.79 -14.80
CA ALA A 233 6.06 -6.05 -15.53
C ALA A 233 4.77 -6.20 -16.35
N VAL A 234 3.68 -5.55 -15.91
CA VAL A 234 2.36 -5.58 -16.57
C VAL A 234 2.10 -4.23 -17.25
N LEU A 235 1.82 -3.17 -16.47
CA LEU A 235 1.55 -1.83 -16.97
C LEU A 235 2.79 -1.19 -17.63
N GLY A 236 2.55 -0.32 -18.62
CA GLY A 236 3.58 0.34 -19.43
C GLY A 236 2.98 1.08 -20.63
N ARG A 237 3.81 1.42 -21.62
CA ARG A 237 3.57 2.49 -22.60
C ARG A 237 2.10 2.77 -23.00
N PRO A 238 1.30 1.83 -23.54
CA PRO A 238 -0.07 2.13 -23.97
C PRO A 238 -1.01 2.61 -22.84
N PHE A 239 -0.83 2.09 -21.62
CA PHE A 239 -1.57 2.55 -20.44
C PHE A 239 -1.13 3.96 -20.01
N ILE A 240 0.16 4.29 -20.18
CA ILE A 240 0.67 5.62 -19.84
C ILE A 240 0.16 6.64 -20.86
N ASP A 241 0.19 6.33 -22.16
CA ASP A 241 -0.39 7.20 -23.20
C ASP A 241 -1.88 7.47 -22.93
N TYR A 242 -2.65 6.44 -22.55
CA TYR A 242 -4.07 6.56 -22.15
C TYR A 242 -4.27 7.41 -20.89
N VAL A 243 -3.46 7.22 -19.83
CA VAL A 243 -3.52 8.05 -18.62
C VAL A 243 -3.15 9.50 -18.91
N VAL A 244 -2.16 9.74 -19.77
CA VAL A 244 -1.77 11.07 -20.23
C VAL A 244 -2.89 11.75 -21.02
N GLU A 245 -3.58 11.04 -21.91
CA GLU A 245 -4.76 11.56 -22.61
C GLU A 245 -5.90 11.89 -21.64
N THR A 246 -6.23 10.95 -20.74
CA THR A 246 -7.28 11.12 -19.73
C THR A 246 -7.02 12.30 -18.79
N ALA A 247 -5.76 12.50 -18.35
CA ALA A 247 -5.35 13.62 -17.53
C ALA A 247 -5.43 14.96 -18.28
N ASN A 248 -4.91 15.00 -19.52
CA ASN A 248 -4.97 16.18 -20.37
C ASN A 248 -6.42 16.61 -20.68
N ALA A 249 -7.34 15.66 -20.82
CA ALA A 249 -8.76 15.93 -21.07
C ALA A 249 -9.43 16.71 -19.92
N GLN A 250 -8.93 16.61 -18.68
CA GLN A 250 -9.45 17.36 -17.52
C GLN A 250 -9.04 18.85 -17.52
N LYS A 251 -8.11 19.25 -18.40
CA LYS A 251 -7.55 20.61 -18.53
C LYS A 251 -6.93 21.13 -17.22
N PRO A 252 -5.92 20.44 -16.67
CA PRO A 252 -5.26 20.83 -15.42
C PRO A 252 -4.58 22.20 -15.51
N ASP A 253 -4.64 22.94 -14.41
CA ASP A 253 -3.72 24.05 -14.15
C ASP A 253 -2.35 23.50 -13.70
N ILE A 254 -2.33 22.41 -12.93
CA ILE A 254 -1.14 21.56 -12.67
C ILE A 254 -1.48 20.06 -12.69
N VAL A 255 -0.48 19.23 -13.00
CA VAL A 255 -0.54 17.78 -12.73
C VAL A 255 0.38 17.47 -11.55
N VAL A 256 -0.05 16.59 -10.64
CA VAL A 256 0.77 16.10 -9.53
C VAL A 256 0.80 14.58 -9.54
N ILE A 257 1.98 14.01 -9.27
CA ILE A 257 2.21 12.56 -9.23
C ILE A 257 2.64 12.20 -7.79
N THR A 258 1.74 11.60 -7.03
CA THR A 258 1.90 11.36 -5.58
C THR A 258 2.56 10.02 -5.23
N GLY A 259 3.64 9.67 -5.94
CA GLY A 259 4.46 8.49 -5.67
C GLY A 259 3.98 7.17 -6.29
N ASP A 260 4.82 6.14 -6.17
CA ASP A 260 4.64 4.78 -6.68
C ASP A 260 4.31 4.74 -8.19
N LEU A 261 5.09 5.50 -8.95
CA LEU A 261 5.01 5.57 -10.40
C LEU A 261 5.58 4.31 -11.07
N VAL A 262 6.59 3.67 -10.47
CA VAL A 262 7.43 2.66 -11.13
C VAL A 262 7.79 1.45 -10.26
N ASP A 263 7.67 0.26 -10.84
CA ASP A 263 7.95 -1.05 -10.22
C ASP A 263 9.30 -1.66 -10.70
N ALA A 264 10.02 -1.01 -11.62
CA ALA A 264 11.26 -1.52 -12.21
C ALA A 264 12.30 -0.41 -12.45
N PRO A 265 13.61 -0.74 -12.57
CA PRO A 265 14.66 0.24 -12.89
C PRO A 265 14.52 0.98 -14.23
N VAL A 266 15.08 2.19 -14.31
CA VAL A 266 15.07 3.09 -15.49
C VAL A 266 15.55 2.41 -16.77
N ASP A 267 16.58 1.55 -16.69
CA ASP A 267 17.13 0.83 -17.83
C ASP A 267 16.20 -0.24 -18.42
N LEU A 268 15.14 -0.62 -17.70
CA LEU A 268 14.14 -1.61 -18.15
C LEU A 268 12.87 -0.98 -18.72
N ILE A 269 12.45 0.19 -18.22
CA ILE A 269 11.13 0.79 -18.52
C ILE A 269 11.16 2.32 -18.75
N GLY A 270 12.30 2.99 -18.64
CA GLY A 270 12.44 4.42 -18.93
C GLY A 270 11.83 4.86 -20.28
N PRO A 271 12.05 4.12 -21.40
CA PRO A 271 11.42 4.42 -22.69
C PRO A 271 9.89 4.34 -22.69
N ASP A 272 9.29 3.51 -21.83
CA ASP A 272 7.84 3.50 -21.63
C ASP A 272 7.42 4.76 -20.85
N VAL A 273 8.08 5.04 -19.72
CA VAL A 273 7.77 6.16 -18.81
C VAL A 273 8.01 7.55 -19.44
N ALA A 274 8.85 7.64 -20.48
CA ALA A 274 9.03 8.86 -21.27
C ALA A 274 7.72 9.42 -21.87
N ALA A 275 6.66 8.60 -21.97
CA ALA A 275 5.30 9.04 -22.34
C ALA A 275 4.78 10.23 -21.50
N LEU A 276 5.21 10.36 -20.24
CA LEU A 276 4.76 11.43 -19.34
C LEU A 276 5.18 12.84 -19.81
N GLN A 277 6.11 12.96 -20.77
CA GLN A 277 6.38 14.22 -21.49
C GLN A 277 5.15 14.74 -22.27
N GLY A 278 4.14 13.90 -22.50
CA GLY A 278 2.87 14.28 -23.11
C GLY A 278 1.88 14.95 -22.15
N LEU A 279 2.17 15.03 -20.84
CA LEU A 279 1.34 15.75 -19.87
C LEU A 279 1.39 17.27 -20.14
N LYS A 280 0.22 17.91 -20.12
CA LYS A 280 0.03 19.33 -20.42
C LYS A 280 -0.76 19.99 -19.30
N SER A 281 -0.22 21.07 -18.75
CA SER A 281 -0.85 21.90 -17.72
C SER A 281 -0.40 23.36 -17.87
N ARG A 282 -0.99 24.28 -17.10
CA ARG A 282 -0.64 25.71 -17.16
C ARG A 282 0.68 26.04 -16.44
N TYR A 283 0.89 25.50 -15.24
CA TYR A 283 2.03 25.85 -14.37
C TYR A 283 3.06 24.72 -14.18
N GLY A 284 2.80 23.51 -14.72
CA GLY A 284 3.76 22.41 -14.74
C GLY A 284 3.24 21.08 -14.17
N THR A 285 4.15 20.11 -14.10
CA THR A 285 3.90 18.78 -13.53
C THR A 285 4.88 18.53 -12.39
N TYR A 286 4.40 18.05 -11.24
CA TYR A 286 5.21 17.84 -10.04
C TYR A 286 5.19 16.39 -9.57
N PHE A 287 6.28 15.93 -8.98
CA PHE A 287 6.45 14.55 -8.53
C PHE A 287 7.03 14.47 -7.11
N VAL A 288 6.47 13.58 -6.28
CA VAL A 288 7.06 13.10 -5.02
C VAL A 288 7.25 11.59 -5.08
N THR A 289 8.21 11.07 -4.32
CA THR A 289 8.51 9.62 -4.27
C THR A 289 7.56 8.87 -3.35
N GLY A 290 7.08 7.71 -3.80
CA GLY A 290 6.55 6.64 -2.96
C GLY A 290 7.65 5.66 -2.56
N ASN A 291 7.30 4.54 -1.90
CA ASN A 291 8.31 3.55 -1.52
C ASN A 291 8.84 2.74 -2.72
N HIS A 292 8.08 2.58 -3.81
CA HIS A 292 8.48 1.78 -4.96
C HIS A 292 9.63 2.41 -5.75
N GLU A 293 9.73 3.74 -5.83
CA GLU A 293 10.91 4.38 -6.42
C GLU A 293 12.20 3.96 -5.72
N TYR A 294 12.22 3.85 -4.39
CA TYR A 294 13.40 3.40 -3.65
C TYR A 294 13.74 1.93 -3.93
N TYR A 295 12.73 1.09 -4.08
CA TYR A 295 12.88 -0.31 -4.49
C TYR A 295 13.42 -0.44 -5.93
N ALA A 296 13.12 0.55 -6.79
CA ALA A 296 13.54 0.66 -8.18
C ALA A 296 14.78 1.57 -8.42
N ASN A 297 15.50 1.98 -7.37
CA ASN A 297 16.57 2.99 -7.35
C ASN A 297 16.08 4.44 -7.62
N ALA A 298 15.59 5.09 -6.56
CA ALA A 298 15.00 6.42 -6.60
C ALA A 298 15.92 7.49 -7.18
N ALA A 299 17.23 7.42 -6.96
CA ALA A 299 18.18 8.43 -7.45
C ALA A 299 18.30 8.42 -8.98
N ASN A 300 18.15 7.25 -9.62
CA ASN A 300 18.07 7.18 -11.08
C ASN A 300 16.70 7.67 -11.57
N TRP A 301 15.62 7.32 -10.85
CA TRP A 301 14.25 7.69 -11.24
C TRP A 301 13.97 9.17 -11.14
N THR A 302 14.33 9.85 -10.05
CA THR A 302 14.12 11.30 -9.91
C THR A 302 14.94 12.07 -10.96
N ALA A 303 16.19 11.68 -11.20
CA ALA A 303 17.04 12.26 -12.25
C ALA A 303 16.57 11.92 -13.69
N PHE A 304 15.72 10.91 -13.88
CA PHE A 304 15.05 10.62 -15.15
C PHE A 304 13.78 11.46 -15.30
N ILE A 305 12.94 11.50 -14.27
CA ILE A 305 11.68 12.27 -14.21
C ILE A 305 11.95 13.77 -14.43
N GLN A 306 13.01 14.33 -13.83
CA GLN A 306 13.45 15.71 -14.08
C GLN A 306 13.80 15.98 -15.55
N LYS A 307 14.38 14.99 -16.26
CA LYS A 307 14.67 15.10 -17.71
C LYS A 307 13.42 15.03 -18.59
N LEU A 308 12.29 14.59 -18.03
CA LEU A 308 10.99 14.66 -18.71
C LEU A 308 10.32 16.04 -18.56
N GLY A 309 10.92 16.99 -17.83
CA GLY A 309 10.32 18.28 -17.52
C GLY A 309 9.35 18.25 -16.33
N ILE A 310 9.40 17.19 -15.53
CA ILE A 310 8.57 17.02 -14.33
C ILE A 310 9.41 17.44 -13.11
N GLU A 311 8.96 18.44 -12.37
CA GLU A 311 9.70 19.00 -11.24
C GLU A 311 9.57 18.11 -10.01
N VAL A 312 10.70 17.70 -9.44
CA VAL A 312 10.75 16.71 -8.36
C VAL A 312 10.91 17.42 -7.02
N LEU A 313 9.92 17.25 -6.14
CA LEU A 313 9.83 17.90 -4.84
C LEU A 313 10.25 16.93 -3.73
N LEU A 314 11.48 17.10 -3.22
CA LEU A 314 12.01 16.34 -2.10
C LEU A 314 12.46 17.31 -1.00
N ASN A 315 11.68 17.40 0.07
CA ASN A 315 11.92 18.31 1.20
C ASN A 315 12.13 19.77 0.75
N ARG A 316 11.25 20.22 -0.15
CA ARG A 316 11.21 21.59 -0.69
C ARG A 316 9.79 21.96 -1.13
N SER A 317 9.54 23.25 -1.22
CA SER A 317 8.34 23.83 -1.83
C SER A 317 8.69 24.68 -3.05
N LEU A 318 7.63 25.17 -3.70
CA LEU A 318 7.63 26.29 -4.64
C LEU A 318 6.24 26.94 -4.62
N SER A 319 6.12 28.14 -5.16
CA SER A 319 4.84 28.81 -5.31
C SER A 319 4.22 28.50 -6.68
N VAL A 320 2.93 28.18 -6.70
CA VAL A 320 2.13 27.87 -7.89
C VAL A 320 1.09 28.97 -8.09
N GLY A 321 1.04 29.54 -9.30
CA GLY A 321 0.22 30.69 -9.63
C GLY A 321 1.06 31.80 -10.28
N ASP A 322 0.51 33.01 -10.29
CA ASP A 322 1.18 34.21 -10.80
C ASP A 322 1.54 35.16 -9.64
N ASN A 323 2.37 36.19 -9.86
CA ASN A 323 2.90 37.05 -8.80
C ASN A 323 1.81 37.74 -7.93
N GLU A 324 0.61 37.94 -8.47
CA GLU A 324 -0.53 38.57 -7.78
C GLU A 324 -1.41 37.56 -7.02
N ALA A 325 -1.30 36.26 -7.33
CA ALA A 325 -2.11 35.20 -6.74
C ALA A 325 -1.42 33.84 -6.86
N SER A 326 -0.94 33.30 -5.74
CA SER A 326 -0.28 31.99 -5.66
C SER A 326 -0.62 31.23 -4.38
N PHE A 327 -0.40 29.92 -4.38
CA PHE A 327 -0.33 29.06 -3.19
C PHE A 327 1.02 28.34 -3.13
N ASP A 328 1.42 27.83 -1.98
CA ASP A 328 2.62 26.99 -1.84
C ASP A 328 2.29 25.52 -2.15
N LEU A 329 3.11 24.90 -2.99
CA LEU A 329 3.12 23.46 -3.20
C LEU A 329 4.40 22.89 -2.58
N ALA A 330 4.27 22.18 -1.46
CA ALA A 330 5.38 21.48 -0.81
C ALA A 330 5.36 20.00 -1.17
N GLY A 331 6.54 19.37 -1.27
CA GLY A 331 6.65 17.93 -1.47
C GLY A 331 7.68 17.29 -0.54
N ILE A 332 7.29 16.16 0.05
CA ILE A 332 8.14 15.32 0.89
C ILE A 332 8.24 13.89 0.31
N PRO A 333 9.39 13.21 0.47
CA PRO A 333 9.54 11.81 0.10
C PRO A 333 8.70 10.88 0.98
N ASP A 334 8.55 9.63 0.54
CA ASP A 334 8.08 8.53 1.40
C ASP A 334 9.00 8.26 2.61
N ASN A 335 8.42 7.73 3.68
CA ASN A 335 9.12 7.50 4.96
C ASN A 335 10.25 6.48 4.90
N ARG A 336 10.26 5.55 3.92
CA ARG A 336 11.37 4.62 3.68
C ARG A 336 12.57 5.32 3.04
N GLY A 337 12.40 6.51 2.46
CA GLY A 337 13.45 7.20 1.72
C GLY A 337 14.74 7.41 2.51
N GLY A 338 14.62 7.78 3.79
CA GLY A 338 15.74 7.97 4.71
C GLY A 338 16.62 6.72 4.92
N TRP A 339 16.07 5.51 4.70
CA TRP A 339 16.82 4.25 4.82
C TRP A 339 17.78 4.03 3.64
N PHE A 340 17.41 4.49 2.45
CA PHE A 340 18.19 4.35 1.22
C PHE A 340 19.12 5.55 1.01
N ASN A 341 18.64 6.76 1.31
CA ASN A 341 19.41 7.99 1.31
C ASN A 341 18.93 8.92 2.42
N HIS A 342 19.78 9.26 3.38
CA HIS A 342 19.41 10.08 4.54
C HIS A 342 18.87 11.47 4.15
N SER A 343 19.30 12.07 3.03
CA SER A 343 18.71 13.34 2.57
C SER A 343 17.29 13.22 2.01
N HIS A 344 16.77 12.00 1.86
CA HIS A 344 15.38 11.68 1.55
C HIS A 344 14.62 11.18 2.80
N THR A 345 15.09 11.46 4.01
CA THR A 345 14.23 11.39 5.21
C THR A 345 13.15 12.47 5.07
N PRO A 346 11.86 12.22 5.30
CA PRO A 346 10.84 13.26 5.19
C PRO A 346 11.08 14.40 6.18
N ASP A 347 11.00 15.63 5.69
CA ASP A 347 11.32 16.85 6.44
C ASP A 347 10.44 18.00 5.92
N LEU A 348 9.17 18.01 6.35
CA LEU A 348 8.21 19.06 5.98
C LEU A 348 8.59 20.45 6.54
N PRO A 349 9.11 20.60 7.79
CA PRO A 349 9.58 21.91 8.29
C PRO A 349 10.69 22.52 7.44
N ARG A 350 11.61 21.71 6.89
CA ARG A 350 12.56 22.17 5.87
C ARG A 350 11.88 22.47 4.54
N ALA A 351 10.91 21.66 4.11
CA ALA A 351 10.21 21.87 2.86
C ALA A 351 9.44 23.19 2.83
N THR A 352 8.94 23.66 3.98
CA THR A 352 8.21 24.92 4.15
C THR A 352 9.08 26.08 4.66
N ALA A 353 10.37 25.86 4.90
CA ALA A 353 11.26 26.88 5.46
C ALA A 353 11.34 28.15 4.59
N GLY A 354 10.99 29.29 5.17
CA GLY A 354 10.99 30.59 4.48
C GLY A 354 9.75 30.88 3.63
N ARG A 355 8.68 30.06 3.72
CA ARG A 355 7.38 30.40 3.12
C ARG A 355 6.72 31.60 3.81
N ASP A 356 5.81 32.26 3.10
CA ASP A 356 4.79 33.12 3.69
C ASP A 356 3.80 32.24 4.50
N PRO A 357 3.61 32.44 5.81
CA PRO A 357 2.71 31.62 6.61
C PRO A 357 1.23 31.80 6.23
N ASP A 358 0.83 32.99 5.80
CA ASP A 358 -0.57 33.37 5.57
C ASP A 358 -1.08 32.94 4.19
N ARG A 359 -0.17 32.61 3.27
CA ARG A 359 -0.51 31.98 1.98
C ARG A 359 -1.11 30.58 2.18
N GLU A 360 -1.91 30.10 1.23
CA GLU A 360 -2.38 28.71 1.25
C GLU A 360 -1.25 27.70 0.97
N LEU A 361 -1.33 26.51 1.58
CA LEU A 361 -0.32 25.44 1.45
C LEU A 361 -0.98 24.10 1.10
N VAL A 362 -0.54 23.53 -0.02
CA VAL A 362 -0.86 22.16 -0.46
C VAL A 362 0.39 21.29 -0.30
N VAL A 363 0.25 20.13 0.34
CA VAL A 363 1.34 19.17 0.58
C VAL A 363 1.16 17.93 -0.29
N LEU A 364 2.18 17.57 -1.06
CA LEU A 364 2.30 16.28 -1.72
C LEU A 364 3.09 15.33 -0.82
N ALA A 365 2.44 14.26 -0.36
CA ALA A 365 3.05 13.22 0.45
C ALA A 365 2.42 11.87 0.11
N HIS A 366 3.22 10.90 -0.36
CA HIS A 366 2.69 9.62 -0.84
C HIS A 366 1.80 8.90 0.18
N ARG A 367 2.20 8.86 1.45
CA ARG A 367 1.46 8.20 2.54
C ARG A 367 0.45 9.12 3.22
N PRO A 368 -0.78 8.63 3.50
CA PRO A 368 -1.75 9.33 4.34
C PRO A 368 -1.23 9.64 5.75
N SER A 369 -0.40 8.79 6.35
CA SER A 369 0.23 8.99 7.67
C SER A 369 1.11 10.23 7.82
N ALA A 370 1.45 10.95 6.73
CA ALA A 370 2.10 12.27 6.83
C ALA A 370 1.16 13.41 7.29
N ILE A 371 -0.14 13.14 7.47
CA ILE A 371 -1.18 14.14 7.73
C ILE A 371 -0.96 14.96 9.01
N ASP A 372 -0.37 14.36 10.05
CA ASP A 372 -0.11 15.06 11.32
C ASP A 372 0.96 16.16 11.13
N TRP A 373 2.00 15.90 10.32
CA TRP A 373 2.98 16.93 9.94
C TRP A 373 2.35 18.02 9.08
N SER A 374 1.46 17.66 8.15
CA SER A 374 0.71 18.63 7.34
C SER A 374 -0.19 19.52 8.22
N ALA A 375 -0.76 18.97 9.30
CA ALA A 375 -1.51 19.72 10.30
C ALA A 375 -0.61 20.66 11.13
N GLU A 376 0.56 20.20 11.58
CA GLU A 376 1.57 21.03 12.26
C GLU A 376 2.07 22.19 11.37
N ALA A 377 2.21 21.96 10.07
CA ALA A 377 2.54 22.98 9.07
C ALA A 377 1.35 23.88 8.68
N ILE A 378 0.17 23.67 9.28
CA ILE A 378 -1.11 24.35 9.00
C ILE A 378 -1.51 24.27 7.51
N ALA A 379 -1.13 23.20 6.81
CA ALA A 379 -1.49 22.99 5.41
C ALA A 379 -3.01 22.88 5.25
N GLY A 380 -3.55 23.50 4.19
CA GLY A 380 -4.98 23.43 3.88
C GLY A 380 -5.40 22.07 3.31
N LEU A 381 -4.50 21.43 2.55
CA LEU A 381 -4.74 20.17 1.87
C LEU A 381 -3.46 19.32 1.76
N GLN A 382 -3.55 18.04 2.11
CA GLN A 382 -2.59 17.01 1.70
C GLN A 382 -3.17 16.16 0.55
N LEU A 383 -2.34 15.84 -0.44
CA LEU A 383 -2.63 14.88 -1.50
C LEU A 383 -1.73 13.64 -1.35
N SER A 384 -2.36 12.47 -1.26
CA SER A 384 -1.72 11.18 -0.99
C SER A 384 -2.27 10.05 -1.85
N GLY A 385 -1.59 8.92 -1.85
CA GLY A 385 -1.99 7.66 -2.47
C GLY A 385 -1.64 6.49 -1.55
N HIS A 386 -0.73 5.61 -1.96
CA HIS A 386 -0.17 4.46 -1.23
C HIS A 386 -1.14 3.30 -0.94
N THR A 387 -2.40 3.62 -0.67
CA THR A 387 -3.38 2.66 -0.15
C THR A 387 -4.08 1.86 -1.24
N HIS A 388 -4.04 2.31 -2.50
CA HIS A 388 -4.82 1.78 -3.63
C HIS A 388 -6.34 1.72 -3.39
N GLY A 389 -6.89 2.55 -2.50
CA GLY A 389 -8.26 2.39 -2.00
C GLY A 389 -8.50 1.04 -1.31
N GLY A 390 -7.43 0.35 -0.91
CA GLY A 390 -7.42 -1.00 -0.36
C GLY A 390 -7.48 -2.14 -1.39
N GLN A 391 -7.39 -1.85 -2.69
CA GLN A 391 -7.36 -2.68 -3.93
C GLN A 391 -8.20 -3.98 -3.98
N PHE A 392 -8.04 -4.87 -3.00
CA PHE A 392 -8.73 -6.14 -2.86
C PHE A 392 -9.71 -6.08 -1.69
N PHE A 393 -11.02 -5.95 -1.91
CA PHE A 393 -11.97 -6.21 -0.82
C PHE A 393 -11.92 -7.71 -0.41
N PRO A 394 -11.86 -8.08 0.88
CA PRO A 394 -11.95 -7.25 2.08
C PRO A 394 -10.59 -6.87 2.72
N ILE A 395 -9.45 -7.06 2.04
CA ILE A 395 -8.11 -6.67 2.53
C ILE A 395 -8.04 -5.15 2.80
N HIS A 396 -8.81 -4.32 2.07
CA HIS A 396 -9.12 -2.93 2.42
C HIS A 396 -9.42 -2.69 3.92
N LEU A 397 -10.06 -3.64 4.62
CA LEU A 397 -10.35 -3.51 6.05
C LEU A 397 -9.09 -3.59 6.94
N ALA A 398 -8.04 -4.28 6.46
CA ALA A 398 -6.73 -4.30 7.11
C ALA A 398 -5.91 -3.04 6.79
N SER A 399 -6.09 -2.41 5.62
CA SER A 399 -5.45 -1.12 5.29
C SER A 399 -5.80 -0.02 6.31
N ARG A 400 -7.03 -0.04 6.85
CA ARG A 400 -7.49 0.86 7.94
C ARG A 400 -6.80 0.63 9.29
N LEU A 401 -5.95 -0.38 9.42
CA LEU A 401 -5.11 -0.64 10.60
C LEU A 401 -3.66 -0.17 10.40
N ALA A 402 -3.31 0.30 9.19
CA ALA A 402 -1.95 0.68 8.81
C ALA A 402 -1.83 2.16 8.39
N GLU A 403 -2.87 2.75 7.78
CA GLU A 403 -2.91 4.16 7.39
C GLU A 403 -4.23 4.81 7.90
N PRO A 404 -4.22 6.08 8.34
CA PRO A 404 -5.37 6.72 8.99
C PRO A 404 -6.56 6.96 8.04
N TYR A 405 -6.29 7.12 6.74
CA TYR A 405 -7.28 7.35 5.69
C TYR A 405 -6.96 6.43 4.51
N VAL A 406 -7.98 5.85 3.86
CA VAL A 406 -7.77 4.81 2.83
C VAL A 406 -8.22 5.23 1.43
N SER A 407 -9.20 6.13 1.28
CA SER A 407 -9.61 6.70 -0.01
C SER A 407 -10.55 7.89 0.16
N GLY A 408 -10.54 8.83 -0.79
CA GLY A 408 -11.45 9.98 -0.85
C GLY A 408 -10.99 11.20 -0.04
N LEU A 409 -11.83 12.24 -0.01
CA LEU A 409 -11.61 13.48 0.74
C LEU A 409 -12.04 13.32 2.21
N HIS A 410 -11.19 13.73 3.14
CA HIS A 410 -11.46 13.78 4.58
C HIS A 410 -11.02 15.12 5.16
N ARG A 411 -11.71 15.58 6.20
CA ARG A 411 -11.31 16.71 7.04
C ARG A 411 -10.59 16.13 8.26
N HIS A 412 -9.32 16.48 8.43
CA HIS A 412 -8.49 15.97 9.53
C HIS A 412 -8.62 16.89 10.77
N ASN A 413 -8.56 18.20 10.57
CA ASN A 413 -8.84 19.20 11.62
C ASN A 413 -9.58 20.42 11.01
N GLU A 414 -9.65 21.54 11.74
CA GLU A 414 -10.36 22.73 11.27
C GLU A 414 -9.73 23.42 10.05
N ASN A 415 -8.41 23.31 9.90
CA ASN A 415 -7.62 23.93 8.83
C ASN A 415 -7.21 22.94 7.74
N THR A 416 -6.98 21.67 8.10
CA THR A 416 -6.32 20.67 7.24
C THR A 416 -7.29 19.61 6.74
N GLN A 417 -7.30 19.41 5.42
CA GLN A 417 -7.97 18.31 4.72
C GLN A 417 -6.93 17.35 4.11
N ILE A 418 -7.36 16.14 3.77
CA ILE A 418 -6.57 15.17 3.01
C ILE A 418 -7.44 14.55 1.93
N TYR A 419 -6.91 14.44 0.72
CA TYR A 419 -7.43 13.52 -0.29
C TYR A 419 -6.47 12.34 -0.45
N VAL A 420 -6.99 11.13 -0.22
CA VAL A 420 -6.26 9.87 -0.50
C VAL A 420 -6.80 9.30 -1.79
N SER A 421 -5.94 9.22 -2.80
CA SER A 421 -6.30 8.65 -4.09
C SER A 421 -6.50 7.14 -3.99
N CYS A 422 -7.46 6.61 -4.75
CA CYS A 422 -7.54 5.17 -5.00
C CYS A 422 -6.37 4.66 -5.86
N GLY A 423 -5.55 5.53 -6.44
CA GLY A 423 -4.45 5.16 -7.33
C GLY A 423 -4.91 4.94 -8.78
N THR A 424 -4.06 5.28 -9.72
CA THR A 424 -4.34 5.28 -11.16
C THR A 424 -4.04 3.92 -11.81
N GLY A 425 -3.02 3.18 -11.33
CA GLY A 425 -2.64 1.87 -11.85
C GLY A 425 -3.22 0.71 -11.04
N PHE A 426 -2.40 -0.32 -10.79
CA PHE A 426 -2.65 -1.35 -9.78
C PHE A 426 -1.31 -1.95 -9.34
N TRP A 427 -1.22 -2.38 -8.09
CA TRP A 427 -0.03 -3.08 -7.59
C TRP A 427 -0.21 -4.61 -7.62
N GLY A 428 0.81 -5.32 -8.11
CA GLY A 428 0.87 -6.78 -8.10
C GLY A 428 -0.20 -7.43 -9.00
N PRO A 429 -1.15 -8.22 -8.46
CA PRO A 429 -2.28 -8.75 -9.22
C PRO A 429 -3.04 -7.69 -10.03
N PRO A 430 -3.31 -7.92 -11.33
CA PRO A 430 -4.02 -6.99 -12.21
C PRO A 430 -5.52 -7.04 -11.95
N MET A 431 -5.95 -6.71 -10.73
CA MET A 431 -7.34 -6.75 -10.32
C MET A 431 -7.66 -5.75 -9.21
N ARG A 432 -8.82 -5.10 -9.32
CA ARG A 432 -9.29 -4.05 -8.41
C ARG A 432 -10.75 -4.32 -8.03
N VAL A 433 -11.05 -4.52 -6.73
CA VAL A 433 -12.35 -5.00 -6.25
C VAL A 433 -12.93 -4.01 -5.23
N MET A 434 -13.93 -3.24 -5.67
CA MET A 434 -14.54 -2.13 -4.92
C MET A 434 -13.58 -0.98 -4.55
N ALA A 435 -12.50 -0.84 -5.32
CA ALA A 435 -11.59 0.28 -5.30
C ALA A 435 -11.23 0.63 -6.76
N PRO A 436 -12.07 1.38 -7.50
CA PRO A 436 -11.83 1.69 -8.91
C PRO A 436 -10.54 2.49 -9.10
N ALA A 437 -9.89 2.37 -10.26
CA ALA A 437 -8.75 3.20 -10.62
C ALA A 437 -9.21 4.62 -10.98
N GLU A 438 -8.35 5.63 -10.77
CA GLU A 438 -8.74 7.03 -10.94
C GLU A 438 -7.64 7.97 -11.46
N VAL A 439 -8.08 9.01 -12.16
CA VAL A 439 -7.33 10.23 -12.52
C VAL A 439 -8.12 11.40 -11.96
N THR A 440 -7.81 11.80 -10.73
CA THR A 440 -8.67 12.70 -9.93
C THR A 440 -8.43 14.16 -10.28
N THR A 441 -9.50 14.91 -10.49
CA THR A 441 -9.45 16.38 -10.60
C THR A 441 -9.86 17.02 -9.28
N ILE A 442 -8.88 17.46 -8.50
CA ILE A 442 -9.10 18.32 -7.33
C ILE A 442 -9.30 19.76 -7.82
N VAL A 443 -10.35 20.41 -7.36
CA VAL A 443 -10.70 21.79 -7.71
C VAL A 443 -10.63 22.65 -6.46
N LEU A 444 -9.67 23.58 -6.41
CA LEU A 444 -9.48 24.45 -5.25
C LEU A 444 -10.57 25.53 -5.23
N ARG A 445 -11.14 25.80 -4.06
CA ARG A 445 -12.19 26.80 -3.84
C ARG A 445 -11.82 27.77 -2.75
N SER A 446 -11.97 29.06 -3.04
CA SER A 446 -11.93 30.13 -2.05
C SER A 446 -13.28 30.21 -1.32
N VAL A 447 -13.27 30.62 -0.05
CA VAL A 447 -14.46 30.72 0.82
C VAL A 447 -14.46 32.02 1.62
#